data_AF-A0A9P5CZV4-F1
#
_entry.id   AF-A0A9P5CZV4-F1
#
_cell.length_a   1.000
_cell.length_b   1.000
_cell.length_c   1.000
_cell.angle_alpha   90.00
_cell.angle_beta   90.00
_cell.angle_gamma   90.00
#
_symmetry.space_group_name_H-M   'P 1'
#
loop_
_entity.id
_entity.type
_entity.pdbx_description
1 polymer ?
#
loop_
_entity_poly.entity_id
_entity_poly.type
_entity_poly.pdbx_seq_one_letter_code
_entity_poly.pdbx_strand_id
1 'polypeptide(L)'
;MVFRRPPHNRSMTFATISEETKVQPNEIEHLIMKALSLGLLKGTIDQVAQIAHIHWVQPKVLDMSQIEGMRTRLREWDAGVNQLGHWIESVGKDVWAA
;
A
#
# COMPACT_ATOMS: atom_id res chain seq x y z
N MET A 1 -4.42 -2.03 -9.56
CA MET A 1 -4.89 -0.98 -8.64
C MET A 1 -4.23 -1.05 -7.26
N VAL A 2 -4.60 -1.98 -6.36
CA VAL A 2 -4.09 -2.00 -4.97
C VAL A 2 -2.59 -2.34 -4.85
N PHE A 3 -2.09 -3.29 -5.64
CA PHE A 3 -0.67 -3.67 -5.66
C PHE A 3 0.28 -2.56 -6.12
N ARG A 4 -0.23 -1.63 -6.94
CA ARG A 4 0.57 -0.51 -7.45
C ARG A 4 0.74 0.58 -6.40
N ARG A 5 -0.10 0.63 -5.37
CA ARG A 5 -0.01 1.64 -4.31
C ARG A 5 0.96 1.20 -3.21
N PRO A 6 1.68 2.15 -2.59
CA PRO A 6 2.50 1.87 -1.41
C PRO A 6 1.63 1.30 -0.28
N PRO A 7 2.19 0.46 0.62
CA PRO A 7 1.45 -0.13 1.74
C PRO A 7 0.76 0.90 2.63
N HIS A 8 1.38 2.07 2.81
CA HIS A 8 0.86 3.17 3.63
C HIS A 8 -0.31 3.96 2.99
N ASN A 9 -0.64 3.70 1.72
CA ASN A 9 -1.70 4.40 1.00
C ASN A 9 -2.65 3.43 0.28
N ARG A 10 -3.23 2.50 1.05
CA ARG A 10 -4.21 1.51 0.56
C ARG A 10 -5.65 1.79 1.00
N SER A 11 -5.93 2.98 1.54
CA SER A 11 -7.29 3.49 1.66
C SER A 11 -7.76 3.97 0.29
N MET A 12 -8.95 3.54 -0.14
CA MET A 12 -9.46 3.81 -1.48
C MET A 12 -10.92 4.24 -1.42
N THR A 13 -11.25 5.35 -2.07
CA THR A 13 -12.65 5.79 -2.15
C THR A 13 -13.43 4.88 -3.11
N PHE A 14 -14.74 4.75 -2.87
CA PHE A 14 -15.61 3.97 -3.75
C PHE A 14 -15.61 4.55 -5.17
N ALA A 15 -15.49 5.88 -5.31
CA ALA A 15 -15.37 6.56 -6.60
C ALA A 15 -14.12 6.08 -7.37
N THR A 16 -12.94 6.06 -6.73
CA THR A 16 -11.72 5.55 -7.38
C THR A 16 -11.87 4.08 -7.78
N ILE A 17 -12.46 3.25 -6.92
CA ILE A 17 -12.67 1.82 -7.22
C ILE A 17 -13.64 1.66 -8.41
N SER A 18 -14.71 2.47 -8.46
CA SER A 18 -15.68 2.47 -9.56
C SER A 18 -15.04 2.85 -10.88
N GLU A 19 -14.21 3.91 -10.90
CA GLU A 19 -13.52 4.37 -12.10
C GLU A 19 -12.61 3.29 -12.70
N GLU A 20 -11.89 2.56 -11.85
CA GLU A 20 -10.95 1.54 -12.33
C GLU A 20 -11.57 0.17 -12.60
N THR A 21 -12.65 -0.19 -11.91
CA THR A 21 -13.36 -1.46 -12.14
C THR A 21 -14.46 -1.35 -13.17
N LYS A 22 -14.89 -0.12 -13.50
CA LYS A 22 -16.05 0.20 -14.35
C LYS A 22 -17.36 -0.39 -13.83
N VAL A 23 -17.42 -0.69 -12.53
CA VAL A 23 -18.62 -1.15 -11.83
C VAL A 23 -19.40 0.06 -11.36
N GLN A 24 -20.73 -0.03 -11.37
CA GLN A 24 -21.59 1.07 -10.96
C GLN A 24 -21.38 1.39 -9.46
N PRO A 25 -21.47 2.67 -9.04
CA PRO A 25 -21.21 3.07 -7.65
C PRO A 25 -22.04 2.31 -6.61
N ASN A 26 -23.28 1.94 -6.94
CA ASN A 26 -24.18 1.17 -6.09
C ASN A 26 -23.76 -0.30 -5.88
N GLU A 27 -22.90 -0.85 -6.74
CA GLU A 27 -22.43 -2.24 -6.68
C GLU A 27 -21.02 -2.37 -6.07
N ILE A 28 -20.33 -1.25 -5.82
CA ILE A 28 -18.95 -1.24 -5.32
C ILE A 28 -18.84 -1.90 -3.95
N GLU A 29 -19.79 -1.65 -3.07
CA GLU A 29 -19.79 -2.26 -1.74
C GLU A 29 -19.89 -3.78 -1.83
N HIS A 30 -20.81 -4.30 -2.65
CA HIS A 30 -20.96 -5.73 -2.88
C HIS A 30 -19.70 -6.36 -3.51
N LEU A 31 -19.05 -5.65 -4.43
CA LEU A 31 -17.79 -6.09 -5.03
C LEU A 31 -16.69 -6.23 -3.97
N ILE A 32 -16.55 -5.23 -3.09
CA ILE A 32 -15.54 -5.25 -2.01
C ILE A 32 -15.86 -6.36 -1.02
N MET A 33 -17.12 -6.50 -0.60
CA MET A 33 -17.56 -7.58 0.28
C MET A 33 -17.24 -8.96 -0.32
N LYS A 34 -17.49 -9.17 -1.61
CA LYS A 34 -17.16 -10.44 -2.28
C LYS A 34 -15.65 -10.70 -2.27
N ALA A 35 -14.83 -9.68 -2.51
CA ALA A 35 -13.37 -9.82 -2.48
C ALA A 35 -12.84 -10.13 -1.06
N LEU A 36 -13.47 -9.58 -0.02
CA LEU A 36 -13.17 -9.91 1.38
C LEU A 36 -13.59 -11.36 1.70
N SER A 37 -14.80 -11.78 1.34
CA SER A 37 -15.33 -13.12 1.58
C SER A 37 -14.53 -14.22 0.88
N LEU A 38 -14.00 -13.93 -0.31
CA LEU A 38 -13.13 -14.85 -1.05
C LEU A 38 -11.67 -14.85 -0.55
N GLY A 39 -11.33 -14.01 0.43
CA GLY A 39 -9.96 -13.89 0.96
C GLY A 39 -8.96 -13.27 -0.02
N LEU A 40 -9.43 -12.59 -1.07
CA LEU A 40 -8.58 -11.88 -2.03
C LEU A 40 -7.98 -10.61 -1.39
N LEU A 41 -8.72 -10.02 -0.46
CA LEU A 41 -8.37 -8.82 0.30
C LEU A 41 -8.60 -9.08 1.79
N LYS A 42 -7.87 -8.36 2.65
CA LYS A 42 -8.27 -8.15 4.06
C LYS A 42 -8.31 -6.66 4.34
N GLY A 43 -9.38 -6.23 5.00
CA GLY A 43 -9.70 -4.82 5.17
C GLY A 43 -11.00 -4.58 5.90
N THR A 44 -11.32 -3.30 6.07
CA THR A 44 -12.60 -2.81 6.57
C THR A 44 -13.24 -1.86 5.56
N ILE A 45 -14.56 -1.71 5.63
CA ILE A 45 -15.34 -0.80 4.80
C ILE A 45 -15.91 0.28 5.72
N ASP A 46 -15.66 1.54 5.40
CA ASP A 46 -16.37 2.69 5.94
C ASP A 46 -17.35 3.17 4.87
N GLN A 47 -18.60 2.72 4.96
CA GLN A 47 -19.64 3.06 3.99
C GLN A 47 -20.06 4.54 4.11
N VAL A 48 -20.04 5.13 5.31
CA VAL A 48 -20.45 6.54 5.51
C VAL A 48 -19.44 7.48 4.84
N ALA A 49 -18.15 7.20 5.00
CA ALA A 49 -17.09 7.93 4.33
C ALA A 49 -16.88 7.50 2.86
N GLN A 50 -17.53 6.40 2.41
CA GLN A 50 -17.34 5.78 1.10
C GLN A 50 -15.86 5.39 0.85
N ILE A 51 -15.21 4.81 1.86
CA ILE A 51 -13.80 4.43 1.85
C ILE A 51 -13.65 2.95 2.20
N ALA A 52 -12.82 2.24 1.42
CA ALA A 52 -12.34 0.90 1.72
C ALA A 52 -10.90 0.96 2.26
N HIS A 53 -10.69 0.45 3.47
CA HIS A 53 -9.37 0.35 4.09
C HIS A 53 -8.79 -1.03 3.85
N ILE A 54 -7.82 -1.15 2.93
CA ILE A 54 -7.24 -2.45 2.55
C ILE A 54 -5.85 -2.59 3.16
N HIS A 55 -5.69 -3.44 4.18
CA HIS A 55 -4.36 -3.65 4.79
C HIS A 55 -3.60 -4.84 4.17
N TRP A 56 -4.30 -5.78 3.54
CA TRP A 56 -3.65 -6.93 2.90
C TRP A 56 -4.32 -7.32 1.58
N VAL A 57 -3.51 -7.88 0.68
CA VAL A 57 -3.93 -8.36 -0.64
C VAL A 57 -3.28 -9.71 -0.92
N GLN A 58 -4.00 -10.61 -1.60
CA GLN A 58 -3.47 -11.91 -1.98
C GLN A 58 -2.27 -11.77 -2.93
N PRO A 59 -1.12 -12.40 -2.63
CA PRO A 59 0.02 -12.44 -3.54
C PRO A 59 -0.37 -13.02 -4.91
N LYS A 60 0.13 -12.39 -5.98
CA LYS A 60 -0.05 -12.85 -7.36
C LYS A 60 1.28 -12.98 -8.07
N VAL A 61 1.31 -13.77 -9.14
CA VAL A 61 2.44 -13.82 -10.07
C VAL A 61 2.69 -12.41 -10.63
N LEU A 62 3.96 -12.03 -10.72
CA LEU A 62 4.41 -10.72 -11.16
C LEU A 62 5.09 -10.82 -12.52
N ASP A 63 4.91 -9.78 -13.32
CA ASP A 63 5.69 -9.58 -14.55
C ASP A 63 7.02 -8.87 -14.25
N MET A 64 7.94 -8.87 -15.22
CA MET A 64 9.27 -8.26 -15.05
C MET A 64 9.22 -6.76 -14.75
N SER A 65 8.22 -6.04 -15.29
CA SER A 65 8.07 -4.60 -15.01
C SER A 65 7.65 -4.33 -13.56
N GLN A 66 6.80 -5.19 -13.01
CA GLN A 66 6.38 -5.13 -11.61
C GLN A 66 7.55 -5.45 -10.66
N ILE A 67 8.41 -6.41 -11.04
CA ILE A 67 9.62 -6.75 -10.28
C ILE A 67 10.59 -5.56 -10.24
N GLU A 68 10.81 -4.88 -11.38
CA GLU A 68 11.66 -3.69 -11.40
C GLU A 68 11.10 -2.54 -10.54
N GLY A 69 9.77 -2.37 -10.53
CA GLY A 69 9.11 -1.44 -9.61
C GLY A 69 9.34 -1.79 -8.14
N MET A 70 9.35 -3.08 -7.79
CA MET A 70 9.69 -3.53 -6.42
C MET A 70 11.15 -3.26 -6.08
N ARG A 71 12.07 -3.52 -7.02
CA ARG A 71 13.51 -3.24 -6.85
C ARG A 71 13.77 -1.75 -6.58
N THR A 72 13.09 -0.88 -7.33
CA THR A 72 13.23 0.58 -7.16
C THR A 72 12.81 1.00 -5.76
N ARG A 73 11.65 0.53 -5.29
CA ARG A 73 11.18 0.81 -3.92
C ARG A 73 12.13 0.31 -2.84
N LEU A 74 12.73 -0.86 -3.04
CA LEU A 74 13.70 -1.41 -2.09
C LEU A 74 14.97 -0.54 -2.01
N ARG A 75 15.43 -0.02 -3.15
CA ARG A 75 16.57 0.91 -3.21
C ARG A 75 16.26 2.24 -2.54
N GLU A 76 15.07 2.79 -2.76
CA GLU A 76 14.62 4.02 -2.08
C GLU A 76 14.59 3.84 -0.56
N TRP A 77 14.09 2.70 -0.09
CA TRP A 77 14.09 2.36 1.32
C TRP A 77 15.51 2.23 1.89
N ASP A 78 16.39 1.49 1.21
CA ASP A 78 17.80 1.32 1.61
C ASP A 78 18.53 2.66 1.71
N ALA A 79 18.36 3.54 0.70
CA ALA A 79 18.92 4.88 0.73
C ALA A 79 18.41 5.70 1.91
N GLY A 80 17.11 5.61 2.23
CA GLY A 80 16.52 6.28 3.39
C GLY A 80 17.09 5.79 4.73
N VAL A 81 17.32 4.48 4.86
CA VAL A 81 17.95 3.89 6.07
C VAL A 81 19.40 4.34 6.20
N ASN A 82 20.17 4.34 5.10
CA ASN A 82 21.56 4.79 5.11
C ASN A 82 21.68 6.27 5.48
N GLN A 83 20.80 7.13 4.93
CA GLN A 83 20.76 8.54 5.29
C GLN A 83 20.43 8.76 6.78
N LEU A 84 19.47 8.01 7.32
CA LEU A 84 19.15 8.04 8.74
C LEU A 84 20.35 7.59 9.59
N GLY A 85 21.05 6.53 9.18
CA GLY A 85 22.26 6.06 9.84
C GLY A 85 23.34 7.13 9.92
N HIS A 86 23.67 7.77 8.80
CA HIS A 86 24.64 8.88 8.76
C HIS A 86 24.22 10.07 9.62
N TRP A 87 22.93 10.39 9.66
CA TRP A 87 22.42 11.45 10.52
C TRP A 87 22.59 11.11 12.00
N ILE A 88 22.25 9.87 12.40
CA ILE A 88 22.43 9.38 13.78
C ILE A 88 23.92 9.39 14.16
N GLU A 89 24.83 8.93 13.29
CA GLU A 89 26.27 8.98 13.54
C GLU A 89 26.77 10.42 13.71
N SER A 90 26.27 11.37 12.92
CA SER A 90 26.68 12.77 13.02
C SER A 90 26.21 13.43 14.31
N VAL A 91 24.97 13.18 14.74
CA VAL A 91 24.38 13.80 15.93
C VAL A 91 24.78 13.06 17.22
N GLY A 92 24.96 11.75 17.13
CA GLY A 92 25.31 10.89 18.26
C GLY A 92 26.78 10.96 18.67
N LYS A 93 27.68 11.54 17.87
CA LYS A 93 29.10 11.65 18.23
C LYS A 93 29.35 12.21 19.63
N ASP A 94 28.53 13.15 20.07
CA ASP A 94 28.67 13.80 21.38
C ASP A 94 28.13 12.96 22.56
N VAL A 95 27.30 11.93 22.30
CA VAL A 95 26.67 11.07 23.33
C VAL A 95 27.35 9.71 23.45
N TRP A 96 27.93 9.20 22.35
CA TRP A 96 28.48 7.84 22.28
C TRP A 96 30.00 7.79 22.56
N ALA A 97 30.68 8.93 22.61
CA ALA A 97 32.06 9.07 23.07
C ALA A 97 32.09 9.67 24.49
N ALA A 98 31.69 8.88 25.49
CA ALA A 98 31.89 9.14 26.91
C ALA A 98 32.44 7.88 27.61
#